data_AF-A0A3A8W4L5-F1
#
_entry.id   AF-A0A3A8W4L5-F1
#
_cell.length_a   1.000
_cell.length_b   1.000
_cell.length_c   1.000
_cell.angle_alpha   90.00
_cell.angle_beta   90.00
_cell.angle_gamma   90.00
#
_symmetry.space_group_name_H-M   'P 1'
#
loop_
_entity.id
_entity.type
_entity.pdbx_description
1 polymer ?
#
loop_
_entity_poly.entity_id
_entity_poly.type
_entity_poly.pdbx_seq_one_letter_code
_entity_poly.pdbx_strand_id
1 'polypeptide(L)'
;MFGDSALYFITFDIKEKKLTFVKILRLQDMDGIVLTEEKINGIQERFRQHIENLGDADLEVEKEKLCYLIQNEDQRISSSVDKINIYATIILTVLPLALAVIDLKAIIAFPFLLILGIVLIVYSLVNICAYVFKAIKVQGISKSTFSDLRGSQEKEKEILLQYQYDWQQLKYKAQLFVSYVLNLQEWVILILVLTVGISIGIAFQEIGDNKTPTNGVGDSKVITLNISDVEEPYNQAAVKWKELLLEIEKESCKHIVFIGNYDKVPVFFKELDKYDDLEIDFLQDSQMDKEQIKIIREER
;
A
#
# COMPACT_ATOMS: atom_id res chain seq x y z
N MET A 1 7.72 13.86 4.83
CA MET A 1 8.16 14.25 3.48
C MET A 1 6.94 14.31 2.58
N PHE A 2 6.76 15.33 1.76
CA PHE A 2 5.59 15.47 0.90
C PHE A 2 6.02 15.70 -0.54
N GLY A 3 5.95 14.64 -1.36
CA GLY A 3 6.53 14.64 -2.70
C GLY A 3 8.01 15.07 -2.68
N ASP A 4 8.37 16.02 -3.53
CA ASP A 4 9.73 16.55 -3.65
C ASP A 4 10.19 17.45 -2.49
N SER A 5 9.36 17.64 -1.46
CA SER A 5 9.60 18.58 -0.37
C SER A 5 9.72 17.89 0.99
N ALA A 6 10.77 18.19 1.74
CA ALA A 6 10.96 17.77 3.12
C ALA A 6 10.77 18.98 4.06
N LEU A 7 9.84 18.83 5.01
CA LEU A 7 9.58 19.83 6.03
C LEU A 7 10.31 19.43 7.32
N TYR A 8 11.20 20.30 7.77
CA TYR A 8 11.93 20.14 9.03
C TYR A 8 11.40 21.14 10.05
N PHE A 9 11.06 20.64 11.22
CA PHE A 9 10.72 21.44 12.39
C PHE A 9 11.94 21.49 13.31
N ILE A 10 12.38 22.71 13.67
CA ILE A 10 13.54 22.99 14.51
C ILE A 10 14.80 22.30 13.96
N THR A 11 15.43 22.94 12.97
CA THR A 11 16.66 22.45 12.35
C THR A 11 17.76 23.51 12.41
N PHE A 12 19.01 23.06 12.44
CA PHE A 12 20.16 23.95 12.32
C PHE A 12 20.58 24.03 10.86
N ASP A 13 20.46 25.21 10.26
CA ASP A 13 20.87 25.45 8.89
C ASP A 13 22.40 25.58 8.82
N ILE A 14 23.07 24.59 8.25
CA ILE A 14 24.53 24.60 8.11
C ILE A 14 24.99 25.71 7.15
N LYS A 15 24.20 26.04 6.11
CA LYS A 15 24.55 27.09 5.14
C LYS A 15 24.42 28.48 5.75
N GLU A 16 23.32 28.71 6.47
CA GLU A 16 23.04 30.00 7.10
C GLU A 16 23.61 30.13 8.53
N LYS A 17 24.21 29.05 9.05
CA LYS A 17 24.76 28.91 10.41
C LYS A 17 23.82 29.39 11.51
N LYS A 18 22.52 29.15 11.34
CA LYS A 18 21.48 29.62 12.27
C LYS A 18 20.44 28.54 12.53
N LEU A 19 19.82 28.63 13.70
CA LEU A 19 18.71 27.77 14.08
C LEU A 19 17.42 28.28 13.43
N THR A 20 16.74 27.41 12.70
CA THR A 20 15.54 27.73 11.93
C THR A 20 14.40 26.83 12.40
N PHE A 21 13.29 27.45 12.81
CA PHE A 21 12.14 26.73 13.36
C PHE A 21 11.36 25.94 12.30
N VAL A 22 11.31 26.43 11.08
CA VAL A 22 10.65 25.76 9.96
C VAL A 22 11.54 25.90 8.73
N LYS A 23 11.98 24.77 8.16
CA LYS A 23 12.72 24.76 6.89
C LYS A 23 12.09 23.77 5.93
N ILE A 24 11.77 24.24 4.72
CA ILE A 24 11.32 23.40 3.62
C ILE A 24 12.50 23.20 2.68
N LEU A 25 12.92 21.96 2.51
CA LEU A 25 13.93 21.56 1.53
C LEU A 25 13.22 20.95 0.33
N ARG A 26 13.48 21.45 -0.88
CA ARG A 26 12.97 20.84 -2.11
C ARG A 26 14.10 20.13 -2.83
N LEU A 27 13.79 18.99 -3.42
CA LEU A 27 14.74 18.21 -4.21
C LEU A 27 15.34 19.05 -5.35
N GLN A 28 14.49 19.88 -5.97
CA GLN A 28 14.88 20.77 -7.05
C GLN A 28 15.90 21.83 -6.63
N ASP A 29 16.03 22.12 -5.33
CA ASP A 29 16.89 23.19 -4.79
C ASP A 29 18.23 22.64 -4.23
N MET A 30 18.51 21.34 -4.39
CA MET A 30 19.73 20.72 -3.85
C MET A 30 20.96 21.06 -4.71
N ASP A 31 22.13 21.24 -4.07
CA ASP A 31 23.39 21.71 -4.73
C ASP A 31 23.96 20.78 -5.82
N GLY A 32 23.43 19.55 -5.94
CA GLY A 32 23.73 18.58 -7.00
C GLY A 32 22.65 18.47 -8.08
N ILE A 33 21.59 19.26 -7.99
CA ILE A 33 20.41 19.20 -8.84
C ILE A 33 20.14 20.57 -9.48
N VAL A 34 20.41 21.67 -8.76
CA VAL A 34 20.39 23.02 -9.31
C VAL A 34 21.68 23.32 -10.05
N LEU A 35 21.53 23.77 -11.30
CA LEU A 35 22.57 24.47 -12.03
C LEU A 35 22.23 25.96 -12.08
N THR A 36 22.87 26.76 -11.22
CA THR A 36 22.69 28.21 -11.21
C THR A 36 23.44 28.86 -12.36
N GLU A 37 22.98 30.03 -12.80
CA GLU A 37 23.64 30.82 -13.85
C GLU A 37 25.10 31.13 -13.51
N GLU A 38 25.38 31.49 -12.25
CA GLU A 38 26.75 31.73 -11.79
C GLU A 38 27.64 30.48 -11.93
N LYS A 39 27.11 29.31 -11.58
CA LYS A 39 27.85 28.04 -11.64
C LYS A 39 28.11 27.63 -13.09
N ILE A 40 27.13 27.76 -13.98
CA ILE A 40 27.32 27.43 -15.41
C ILE A 40 28.25 28.43 -16.10
N ASN A 41 28.15 29.72 -15.79
CA ASN A 41 29.05 30.74 -16.32
C ASN A 41 30.49 30.48 -15.89
N GLY A 42 30.72 30.16 -14.60
CA GLY A 42 32.05 29.80 -14.12
C GLY A 42 32.61 28.50 -14.73
N ILE A 43 31.75 27.54 -15.07
CA ILE A 43 32.16 26.32 -15.80
C ILE A 43 32.52 26.66 -17.25
N GLN A 44 31.69 27.44 -17.93
CA GLN A 44 31.87 27.86 -19.32
C GLN A 44 33.14 28.68 -19.51
N GLU A 45 33.43 29.61 -18.58
CA GLU A 45 34.63 30.43 -18.67
C GLU A 45 35.92 29.60 -18.50
N ARG A 46 35.94 28.66 -17.55
CA ARG A 46 37.06 27.72 -17.42
C ARG A 46 37.23 26.86 -18.66
N PHE A 47 36.12 26.42 -19.27
CA PHE A 47 36.18 25.61 -20.47
C PHE A 47 36.65 26.43 -21.68
N ARG A 48 36.26 27.69 -21.79
CA ARG A 48 36.75 28.63 -22.81
C ARG A 48 38.27 28.76 -22.75
N GLN A 49 38.83 28.98 -21.55
CA GLN A 49 40.28 29.08 -21.35
C GLN A 49 41.03 27.77 -21.68
N HIS A 50 40.38 26.62 -21.45
CA HIS A 50 40.94 25.31 -21.81
C HIS A 50 41.04 25.15 -23.33
N ILE A 51 39.96 25.43 -24.07
CA ILE A 51 39.90 25.21 -25.51
C ILE A 51 40.70 26.24 -26.33
N GLU A 52 41.10 27.37 -25.74
CA GLU A 52 41.96 28.36 -26.38
C GLU A 52 43.34 27.79 -26.76
N ASN A 53 43.83 26.83 -25.98
CA ASN A 53 45.18 26.26 -26.14
C ASN A 53 45.19 24.91 -26.87
N LEU A 54 44.04 24.41 -27.31
CA LEU A 54 43.92 23.13 -28.01
C LEU A 54 44.16 23.29 -29.52
N GLY A 55 44.78 22.28 -30.12
CA GLY A 55 44.85 22.14 -31.57
C GLY A 55 43.60 21.49 -32.16
N ASP A 56 43.42 21.61 -33.47
CA ASP A 56 42.22 21.14 -34.19
C ASP A 56 41.91 19.66 -33.97
N ALA A 57 42.94 18.80 -33.94
CA ALA A 57 42.77 17.36 -33.69
C ALA A 57 42.23 17.07 -32.29
N ASP A 58 42.71 17.80 -31.27
CA ASP A 58 42.23 17.64 -29.89
C ASP A 58 40.80 18.18 -29.74
N LEU A 59 40.47 19.28 -30.43
CA LEU A 59 39.12 19.83 -30.48
C LEU A 59 38.11 18.83 -31.04
N GLU A 60 38.46 18.11 -32.11
CA GLU A 60 37.59 17.05 -32.66
C GLU A 60 37.38 15.89 -31.69
N VAL A 61 38.44 15.44 -31.01
CA VAL A 61 38.36 14.36 -30.02
C VAL A 61 37.47 14.76 -28.83
N GLU A 62 37.63 15.97 -28.30
CA GLU A 62 36.78 16.47 -27.22
C GLU A 62 35.32 16.65 -27.67
N LYS A 63 35.10 17.09 -28.91
CA LYS A 63 33.76 17.19 -29.50
C LYS A 63 33.07 15.85 -29.55
N GLU A 64 33.75 14.81 -30.05
CA GLU A 64 33.20 13.44 -30.10
C GLU A 64 32.83 12.96 -28.69
N LYS A 65 33.69 13.21 -27.71
CA LYS A 65 33.42 12.83 -26.32
C LYS A 65 32.20 13.56 -25.75
N LEU A 66 32.05 14.85 -26.01
CA LEU A 66 30.89 15.62 -25.58
C LEU A 66 29.60 15.11 -26.24
N CYS A 67 29.61 14.82 -27.54
CA CYS A 67 28.48 14.21 -28.24
C CYS A 67 28.06 12.88 -27.59
N TYR A 68 29.02 12.01 -27.29
CA TYR A 68 28.77 10.75 -26.59
C TYR A 68 28.15 10.99 -25.20
N LEU A 69 28.66 11.96 -24.44
CA LEU A 69 28.13 12.28 -23.11
C LEU A 69 26.70 12.83 -23.19
N ILE A 70 26.40 13.70 -24.15
CA ILE A 70 25.05 14.24 -24.40
C ILE A 70 24.08 13.09 -24.68
N GLN A 71 24.43 12.19 -25.61
CA GLN A 71 23.61 11.03 -25.95
C GLN A 71 23.34 10.13 -24.74
N ASN A 72 24.36 9.91 -23.92
CA ASN A 72 24.22 9.11 -22.70
C ASN A 72 23.30 9.78 -21.67
N GLU A 73 23.39 11.09 -21.47
CA GLU A 73 22.50 11.81 -20.55
C GLU A 73 21.05 11.85 -21.06
N ASP A 74 20.83 12.03 -22.37
CA ASP A 74 19.51 11.93 -22.98
C ASP A 74 18.91 10.52 -22.79
N GLN A 75 19.70 9.46 -22.96
CA GLN A 75 19.27 8.08 -22.71
C GLN A 75 18.91 7.86 -21.24
N ARG A 76 19.71 8.40 -20.30
CA ARG A 76 19.43 8.33 -18.86
C ARG A 76 18.12 9.04 -18.51
N ILE A 77 17.86 10.20 -19.10
CA ILE A 77 16.60 10.94 -18.92
C ILE A 77 15.43 10.11 -19.47
N SER A 78 15.54 9.60 -20.70
CA SER A 78 14.49 8.79 -21.33
C SER A 78 14.16 7.56 -20.49
N SER A 79 15.18 6.80 -20.07
CA SER A 79 14.98 5.63 -19.21
C SER A 79 14.32 5.98 -17.88
N SER A 80 14.64 7.15 -17.32
CA SER A 80 14.02 7.62 -16.08
C SER A 80 12.55 8.02 -16.29
N VAL A 81 12.23 8.69 -17.40
CA VAL A 81 10.86 9.01 -17.79
C VAL A 81 10.03 7.74 -17.98
N ASP A 82 10.57 6.73 -18.66
CA ASP A 82 9.88 5.46 -18.86
C ASP A 82 9.57 4.77 -17.51
N LYS A 83 10.53 4.76 -16.57
CA LYS A 83 10.31 4.23 -15.22
C LYS A 83 9.24 5.01 -14.45
N ILE A 84 9.27 6.35 -14.51
CA ILE A 84 8.24 7.20 -13.88
C ILE A 84 6.86 6.89 -14.47
N ASN A 85 6.77 6.74 -15.79
CA ASN A 85 5.53 6.39 -16.48
C ASN A 85 5.01 5.01 -16.04
N ILE A 86 5.88 4.00 -15.94
CA ILE A 86 5.52 2.67 -15.43
C ILE A 86 4.93 2.79 -14.02
N TYR A 87 5.58 3.52 -13.11
CA TYR A 87 5.07 3.70 -11.74
C TYR A 87 3.74 4.47 -11.73
N ALA A 88 3.58 5.49 -12.57
CA ALA A 88 2.34 6.22 -12.72
C ALA A 88 1.19 5.30 -13.20
N THR A 89 1.46 4.43 -14.17
CA THR A 89 0.49 3.45 -14.67
C THR A 89 0.09 2.45 -13.58
N ILE A 90 1.07 1.88 -12.86
CA ILE A 90 0.79 0.96 -11.75
C ILE A 90 -0.19 1.60 -10.76
N ILE A 91 0.04 2.86 -10.40
CA ILE A 91 -0.80 3.57 -9.42
C ILE A 91 -2.18 3.88 -9.98
N LEU A 92 -2.27 4.29 -11.25
CA LEU A 92 -3.55 4.52 -11.91
C LEU A 92 -4.40 3.25 -11.97
N THR A 93 -3.77 2.06 -12.01
CA THR A 93 -4.46 0.77 -11.97
C THR A 93 -4.78 0.30 -10.55
N VAL A 94 -3.84 0.44 -9.60
CA VAL A 94 -4.00 -0.05 -8.22
C VAL A 94 -4.92 0.84 -7.41
N LEU A 95 -4.91 2.16 -7.61
CA LEU A 95 -5.68 3.11 -6.81
C LEU A 95 -7.20 2.87 -6.90
N PRO A 96 -7.82 2.71 -8.09
CA PRO A 96 -9.24 2.40 -8.19
C PRO A 96 -9.60 1.05 -7.58
N LEU A 97 -8.74 0.04 -7.76
CA LEU A 97 -8.95 -1.30 -7.20
C LEU A 97 -8.92 -1.26 -5.67
N ALA A 98 -7.95 -0.57 -5.08
CA ALA A 98 -7.87 -0.38 -3.65
C ALA A 98 -9.12 0.33 -3.11
N LEU A 99 -9.58 1.40 -3.78
CA LEU A 99 -10.79 2.13 -3.39
C LEU A 99 -12.07 1.30 -3.52
N ALA A 100 -12.15 0.40 -4.51
CA ALA A 100 -13.30 -0.47 -4.73
C ALA A 100 -13.43 -1.59 -3.69
N VAL A 101 -12.30 -2.06 -3.15
CA VAL A 101 -12.27 -3.15 -2.14
C VAL A 101 -12.44 -2.60 -0.72
N ILE A 102 -12.18 -1.31 -0.50
CA ILE A 102 -12.28 -0.68 0.81
C ILE A 102 -13.76 -0.42 1.18
N ASP A 103 -14.28 -1.18 2.15
CA ASP A 103 -15.46 -0.74 2.91
C ASP A 103 -15.03 0.17 4.06
N LEU A 104 -15.30 1.47 3.89
CA LEU A 104 -14.95 2.50 4.87
C LEU A 104 -15.56 2.25 6.25
N LYS A 105 -16.72 1.57 6.34
CA LYS A 105 -17.36 1.26 7.63
C LYS A 105 -16.65 0.13 8.35
N ALA A 106 -16.16 -0.87 7.61
CA ALA A 106 -15.41 -1.99 8.18
C ALA A 106 -14.03 -1.57 8.69
N ILE A 107 -13.40 -0.55 8.08
CA ILE A 107 -12.06 -0.07 8.48
C ILE A 107 -12.02 0.44 9.92
N ILE A 108 -13.09 1.07 10.40
CA ILE A 108 -13.14 1.63 11.76
C ILE A 108 -13.13 0.52 12.83
N ALA A 109 -13.58 -0.68 12.48
CA ALA A 109 -13.59 -1.83 13.38
C ALA A 109 -12.22 -2.55 13.46
N PHE A 110 -11.27 -2.21 12.59
CA PHE A 110 -9.96 -2.86 12.60
C PHE A 110 -9.09 -2.45 13.80
N PRO A 111 -8.16 -3.32 14.24
CA PRO A 111 -7.19 -2.98 15.25
C PRO A 111 -6.33 -1.79 14.80
N PHE A 112 -5.89 -0.99 15.76
CA PHE A 112 -5.12 0.23 15.54
C PHE A 112 -3.92 0.04 14.58
N LEU A 113 -3.22 -1.10 14.66
CA LEU A 113 -2.08 -1.40 13.79
C LEU A 113 -2.46 -1.53 12.31
N LEU A 114 -3.61 -2.15 12.01
CA LEU A 114 -4.10 -2.27 10.63
C LEU A 114 -4.59 -0.92 10.10
N ILE A 115 -5.29 -0.15 10.93
CA ILE A 115 -5.70 1.23 10.59
C ILE A 115 -4.45 2.08 10.27
N LEU A 116 -3.42 2.01 11.10
CA LEU A 116 -2.15 2.70 10.87
C LEU A 116 -1.51 2.28 9.54
N GLY A 117 -1.50 0.98 9.23
CA GLY A 117 -1.01 0.46 7.96
C GLY A 117 -1.77 1.00 6.74
N ILE A 118 -3.10 1.04 6.81
CA ILE A 118 -3.95 1.61 5.75
C ILE A 118 -3.66 3.11 5.56
N VAL A 119 -3.55 3.88 6.66
CA VAL A 119 -3.19 5.30 6.62
C VAL A 119 -1.82 5.52 5.97
N LEU A 120 -0.83 4.68 6.29
CA LEU A 120 0.49 4.73 5.67
C LEU A 120 0.45 4.40 4.17
N ILE A 121 -0.39 3.46 3.72
CA ILE A 121 -0.60 3.18 2.29
C ILE A 121 -1.19 4.41 1.59
N VAL A 122 -2.24 5.01 2.15
CA VAL A 122 -2.87 6.21 1.57
C VAL A 122 -1.87 7.36 1.48
N TYR A 123 -1.11 7.58 2.55
CA TYR A 123 -0.04 8.59 2.57
C TYR A 123 1.03 8.34 1.50
N SER A 124 1.45 7.08 1.34
CA SER A 124 2.42 6.68 0.33
C SER A 124 1.90 6.92 -1.09
N LEU A 125 0.63 6.58 -1.36
CA LEU A 125 -0.02 6.83 -2.65
C LEU A 125 -0.07 8.32 -2.98
N VAL A 126 -0.46 9.17 -2.03
CA VAL A 126 -0.46 10.63 -2.20
C VAL A 126 0.95 11.15 -2.50
N ASN A 127 1.95 10.65 -1.78
CA ASN A 127 3.35 11.02 -2.02
C ASN A 127 3.81 10.65 -3.43
N ILE A 128 3.48 9.45 -3.89
CA ILE A 128 3.84 9.05 -5.24
C ILE A 128 3.15 9.93 -6.28
N CYS A 129 1.85 10.18 -6.14
CA CYS A 129 1.14 11.10 -7.03
C CYS A 129 1.84 12.46 -7.08
N ALA A 130 2.26 13.01 -5.94
CA ALA A 130 2.99 14.27 -5.89
C ALA A 130 4.31 14.22 -6.69
N TYR A 131 5.08 13.14 -6.58
CA TYR A 131 6.31 12.96 -7.38
C TYR A 131 6.03 12.85 -8.88
N VAL A 132 5.03 12.06 -9.28
CA VAL A 132 4.63 11.91 -10.68
C VAL A 132 4.21 13.26 -11.26
N PHE A 133 3.35 14.01 -10.57
CA PHE A 133 2.94 15.35 -11.02
C PHE A 133 4.13 16.31 -11.15
N LYS A 134 5.09 16.25 -10.22
CA LYS A 134 6.31 17.07 -10.30
C LYS A 134 7.22 16.68 -11.46
N ALA A 135 7.34 15.40 -11.77
CA ALA A 135 8.08 14.93 -12.94
C ALA A 135 7.41 15.33 -14.26
N ILE A 136 6.07 15.31 -14.33
CA ILE A 136 5.29 15.73 -15.49
C ILE A 136 5.35 17.24 -15.70
N LYS A 137 5.40 18.03 -14.61
CA LYS A 137 5.54 19.48 -14.68
C LYS A 137 6.94 19.84 -15.19
N VAL A 138 7.08 19.83 -16.51
CA VAL A 138 8.32 20.03 -17.27
C VAL A 138 9.09 21.23 -16.71
N GLN A 139 10.26 20.97 -16.11
CA GLN A 139 11.29 22.00 -15.99
C GLN A 139 11.95 22.13 -17.36
N GLY A 140 11.80 23.32 -17.96
CA GLY A 140 12.51 23.67 -19.17
C GLY A 140 14.02 23.66 -18.90
N ILE A 141 14.79 23.11 -19.83
CA ILE A 141 16.23 23.29 -19.85
C ILE A 141 16.55 24.38 -20.86
N SER A 142 17.47 25.26 -20.49
CA SER A 142 18.09 26.16 -21.45
C SER A 142 18.97 25.31 -22.37
N LYS A 143 18.88 25.56 -23.67
CA LYS A 143 19.76 24.96 -24.68
C LYS A 143 20.47 26.06 -25.43
N SER A 144 21.66 25.74 -25.92
CA SER A 144 22.42 26.60 -26.83
C SER A 144 21.61 26.91 -28.09
N THR A 145 21.83 28.08 -28.68
CA THR A 145 21.10 28.48 -29.90
C THR A 145 22.02 28.53 -31.11
N PHE A 146 21.46 28.17 -32.27
CA PHE A 146 22.19 28.27 -33.54
C PHE A 146 22.57 29.71 -33.89
N SER A 147 21.85 30.70 -33.35
CA SER A 147 22.15 32.11 -33.57
C SER A 147 23.54 32.47 -33.06
N ASP A 148 23.91 31.97 -31.88
CA ASP A 148 25.20 32.23 -31.24
C ASP A 148 26.35 31.64 -32.08
N LEU A 149 26.15 30.43 -32.62
CA LEU A 149 27.12 29.78 -33.51
C LEU A 149 27.27 30.54 -34.84
N ARG A 150 26.16 31.01 -35.40
CA ARG A 150 26.15 31.72 -36.68
C ARG A 150 26.92 33.04 -36.59
N GLY A 151 26.88 33.71 -35.44
CA GLY A 151 27.54 34.99 -35.19
C GLY A 151 29.02 34.88 -34.83
N SER A 152 29.53 33.69 -34.50
CA SER A 152 30.90 33.50 -34.03
C SER A 152 31.93 33.49 -35.17
N GLN A 153 33.10 34.10 -34.92
CA GLN A 153 34.25 34.05 -35.82
C GLN A 153 34.97 32.70 -35.75
N GLU A 154 35.00 32.07 -34.56
CA GLU A 154 35.66 30.77 -34.29
C GLU A 154 34.60 29.67 -34.09
N LYS A 155 33.97 29.26 -35.20
CA LYS A 155 32.83 28.32 -35.17
C LYS A 155 33.14 26.97 -34.53
N GLU A 156 34.37 26.47 -34.69
CA GLU A 156 34.78 25.16 -34.14
C GLU A 156 34.90 25.17 -32.62
N LYS A 157 35.38 26.27 -32.03
CA LYS A 157 35.43 26.43 -30.58
C LYS A 157 34.05 26.78 -30.01
N GLU A 158 33.28 27.60 -30.71
CA GLU A 158 31.93 27.97 -30.28
C GLU A 158 31.01 26.75 -30.21
N ILE A 159 31.02 25.85 -31.22
CA ILE A 159 30.19 24.63 -31.17
C ILE A 159 30.59 23.73 -29.99
N LEU A 160 31.87 23.68 -29.63
CA LEU A 160 32.36 22.90 -28.50
C LEU A 160 31.89 23.50 -27.18
N LEU A 161 31.92 24.83 -27.05
CA LEU A 161 31.38 25.57 -25.90
C LEU A 161 29.88 25.31 -25.72
N GLN A 162 29.13 25.31 -26.82
CA GLN A 162 27.70 25.00 -26.84
C GLN A 162 27.40 23.56 -26.42
N TYR A 163 28.15 22.58 -26.93
CA TYR A 163 28.01 21.17 -26.52
C TYR A 163 28.34 20.97 -25.05
N GLN A 164 29.36 21.65 -24.54
CA GLN A 164 29.69 21.61 -23.12
C GLN A 164 28.54 22.16 -22.26
N TYR A 165 27.96 23.29 -22.68
CA TYR A 165 26.82 23.91 -22.01
C TYR A 165 25.62 22.96 -21.97
N ASP A 166 25.24 22.41 -23.13
CA ASP A 166 24.10 21.51 -23.25
C ASP A 166 24.31 20.22 -22.45
N TRP A 167 25.52 19.67 -22.46
CA TRP A 167 25.87 18.52 -21.63
C TRP A 167 25.68 18.80 -20.14
N GLN A 168 26.11 19.96 -19.63
CA GLN A 168 25.88 20.32 -18.22
C GLN A 168 24.39 20.39 -17.90
N GLN A 169 23.61 21.09 -18.73
CA GLN A 169 22.16 21.21 -18.53
C GLN A 169 21.48 19.83 -18.49
N LEU A 170 21.85 18.93 -19.42
CA LEU A 170 21.33 17.56 -19.47
C LEU A 170 21.75 16.74 -18.26
N LYS A 171 23.01 16.84 -17.81
CA LYS A 171 23.51 16.11 -16.65
C LYS A 171 22.72 16.43 -15.38
N TYR A 172 22.48 17.71 -15.09
CA TYR A 172 21.72 18.11 -13.90
C TYR A 172 20.24 17.68 -14.00
N LYS A 173 19.65 17.80 -15.21
CA LYS A 173 18.31 17.26 -15.46
C LYS A 173 18.25 15.75 -15.25
N ALA A 174 19.20 14.99 -15.77
CA ALA A 174 19.28 13.54 -15.60
C ALA A 174 19.39 13.17 -14.12
N GLN A 175 20.18 13.90 -13.34
CA GLN A 175 20.29 13.69 -11.89
C GLN A 175 18.97 13.93 -11.16
N LEU A 176 18.20 14.96 -11.53
CA LEU A 176 16.87 15.21 -10.98
C LEU A 176 15.92 14.03 -11.29
N PHE A 177 15.86 13.60 -12.56
CA PHE A 177 14.96 12.53 -12.99
C PHE A 177 15.30 11.19 -12.33
N VAL A 178 16.58 10.86 -12.22
CA VAL A 178 17.03 9.67 -11.48
C VAL A 178 16.61 9.76 -10.00
N SER A 179 16.72 10.94 -9.39
CA SER A 179 16.29 11.14 -8.01
C SER A 179 14.78 10.96 -7.83
N TYR A 180 13.97 11.40 -8.80
CA TYR A 180 12.53 11.08 -8.78
C TYR A 180 12.27 9.57 -8.88
N VAL A 181 12.95 8.86 -9.79
CA VAL A 181 12.80 7.40 -9.93
C VAL A 181 13.13 6.67 -8.63
N LEU A 182 14.24 7.02 -7.96
CA LEU A 182 14.65 6.38 -6.72
C LEU A 182 13.64 6.58 -5.60
N ASN A 183 13.18 7.83 -5.40
CA ASN A 183 12.15 8.11 -4.40
C ASN A 183 10.83 7.38 -4.71
N LEU A 184 10.39 7.38 -5.97
CA LEU A 184 9.21 6.64 -6.41
C LEU A 184 9.32 5.15 -6.09
N GLN A 185 10.48 4.55 -6.40
CA GLN A 185 10.74 3.15 -6.14
C GLN A 185 10.65 2.80 -4.65
N GLU A 186 11.20 3.64 -3.77
CA GLU A 186 11.11 3.43 -2.31
C GLU A 186 9.66 3.41 -1.82
N TRP A 187 8.83 4.35 -2.27
CA TRP A 187 7.41 4.39 -1.90
C TRP A 187 6.63 3.20 -2.46
N VAL A 188 6.92 2.77 -3.69
CA VAL A 188 6.29 1.57 -4.28
C VAL A 188 6.66 0.31 -3.50
N ILE A 189 7.93 0.15 -3.11
CA ILE A 189 8.37 -0.98 -2.28
C ILE A 189 7.66 -0.96 -0.92
N LEU A 190 7.55 0.22 -0.29
CA LEU A 190 6.85 0.36 0.98
C LEU A 190 5.38 -0.08 0.87
N ILE A 191 4.67 0.33 -0.18
CA ILE A 191 3.28 -0.08 -0.42
C ILE A 191 3.20 -1.61 -0.55
N LEU A 192 4.07 -2.24 -1.34
CA LEU A 192 4.07 -3.70 -1.52
C LEU A 192 4.25 -4.44 -0.19
N VAL A 193 5.21 -3.99 0.64
CA VAL A 193 5.46 -4.60 1.95
C VAL A 193 4.25 -4.40 2.88
N LEU A 194 3.67 -3.20 2.92
CA LEU A 194 2.50 -2.91 3.75
C LEU A 194 1.28 -3.72 3.32
N THR A 195 1.02 -3.86 2.01
CA THR A 195 -0.10 -4.66 1.49
C THR A 195 0.03 -6.11 1.92
N VAL A 196 1.19 -6.73 1.75
CA VAL A 196 1.42 -8.12 2.18
C VAL A 196 1.25 -8.26 3.71
N GLY A 197 1.80 -7.32 4.48
CA GLY A 197 1.68 -7.31 5.94
C GLY A 197 0.23 -7.21 6.42
N ILE A 198 -0.57 -6.34 5.79
CA ILE A 198 -1.99 -6.18 6.10
C ILE A 198 -2.78 -7.44 5.72
N SER A 199 -2.53 -8.02 4.53
CA SER A 199 -3.20 -9.26 4.12
C SER A 199 -2.96 -10.42 5.10
N ILE A 200 -1.72 -10.57 5.57
CA ILE A 200 -1.38 -11.56 6.61
C ILE A 200 -2.08 -11.23 7.93
N GLY A 201 -2.09 -9.96 8.33
CA GLY A 201 -2.76 -9.51 9.55
C GLY A 201 -4.26 -9.80 9.55
N ILE A 202 -4.95 -9.53 8.44
CA ILE A 202 -6.38 -9.84 8.27
C ILE A 202 -6.61 -11.35 8.35
N ALA A 203 -5.81 -12.17 7.64
CA ALA A 203 -5.94 -13.61 7.67
C ALA A 203 -5.76 -14.20 9.09
N PHE A 204 -4.82 -13.66 9.89
CA PHE A 204 -4.66 -14.07 11.28
C PHE A 204 -5.83 -13.64 12.19
N GLN A 205 -6.45 -12.49 11.93
CA GLN A 205 -7.65 -12.09 12.65
C GLN A 205 -8.83 -13.01 12.33
N GLU A 206 -9.06 -13.34 11.06
CA GLU A 206 -10.10 -14.30 10.68
C GLU A 206 -9.88 -15.68 11.33
N ILE A 207 -8.63 -16.14 11.44
CA ILE A 207 -8.30 -17.40 12.15
C ILE A 207 -8.51 -17.26 13.67
N GLY A 208 -8.28 -16.08 14.25
CA GLY A 208 -8.47 -15.79 15.67
C GLY A 208 -9.93 -15.69 16.07
N ASP A 209 -10.75 -15.02 15.26
CA ASP A 209 -12.19 -14.85 15.46
C ASP A 209 -12.97 -16.15 15.19
N ASN A 210 -12.43 -17.05 14.35
CA ASN A 210 -12.95 -18.40 14.16
C ASN A 210 -12.61 -19.37 15.32
N LYS A 211 -11.99 -18.91 16.42
CA LYS A 211 -11.93 -19.68 17.67
C LYS A 211 -13.22 -19.43 18.46
N THR A 212 -14.09 -20.44 18.50
CA THR A 212 -15.41 -20.43 19.16
C THR A 212 -15.42 -19.85 20.58
N PRO A 213 -16.44 -19.06 20.96
CA PRO A 213 -16.63 -18.61 22.33
C PRO A 213 -17.06 -19.80 23.22
N THR A 214 -16.53 -19.87 24.43
CA THR A 214 -16.92 -20.84 25.48
C THR A 214 -17.66 -20.10 26.59
N ASN A 215 -18.83 -20.62 26.95
CA ASN A 215 -20.00 -19.97 27.58
C ASN A 215 -19.81 -19.45 29.02
N GLY A 216 -20.64 -18.47 29.40
CA GLY A 216 -20.97 -18.08 30.77
C GLY A 216 -22.46 -18.32 31.07
N VAL A 217 -22.77 -18.76 32.30
CA VAL A 217 -23.98 -19.47 32.79
C VAL A 217 -25.18 -18.57 33.20
N GLY A 218 -26.45 -18.96 32.92
CA GLY A 218 -27.66 -18.44 33.61
C GLY A 218 -29.09 -19.03 33.30
N ASP A 219 -29.57 -20.01 34.09
CA ASP A 219 -30.99 -20.49 34.29
C ASP A 219 -31.54 -21.54 33.28
N SER A 220 -31.82 -22.83 33.65
CA SER A 220 -32.31 -23.82 32.66
C SER A 220 -33.25 -25.03 33.01
N LYS A 221 -34.21 -25.39 32.12
CA LYS A 221 -35.34 -26.37 32.27
C LYS A 221 -35.19 -27.69 31.45
N VAL A 222 -35.34 -28.88 32.07
CA VAL A 222 -34.95 -30.21 31.49
C VAL A 222 -36.11 -31.11 30.94
N ILE A 223 -35.99 -31.68 29.73
CA ILE A 223 -36.89 -32.64 29.02
C ILE A 223 -36.17 -33.98 28.78
N THR A 224 -36.85 -35.11 28.53
CA THR A 224 -36.25 -36.42 28.19
C THR A 224 -36.95 -37.11 27.01
N LEU A 225 -36.18 -37.70 26.08
CA LEU A 225 -36.60 -38.31 24.80
C LEU A 225 -35.82 -39.60 24.48
N ASN A 226 -36.37 -40.45 23.61
CA ASN A 226 -35.75 -41.67 23.08
C ASN A 226 -35.58 -41.56 21.56
N ILE A 227 -34.42 -41.99 21.02
CA ILE A 227 -33.97 -41.69 19.65
C ILE A 227 -34.77 -42.43 18.58
N SER A 228 -35.11 -43.69 18.82
CA SER A 228 -35.81 -44.55 17.86
C SER A 228 -37.24 -44.08 17.53
N ASP A 229 -37.89 -43.39 18.46
CA ASP A 229 -39.30 -42.98 18.36
C ASP A 229 -39.49 -41.64 17.63
N VAL A 230 -38.40 -40.93 17.31
CA VAL A 230 -38.44 -39.59 16.69
C VAL A 230 -38.43 -39.66 15.15
N GLU A 231 -37.91 -40.73 14.56
CA GLU A 231 -37.82 -40.91 13.10
C GLU A 231 -39.13 -41.40 12.45
N GLU A 232 -40.14 -41.79 13.25
CA GLU A 232 -41.46 -42.19 12.78
C GLU A 232 -42.44 -41.00 12.68
N PRO A 233 -42.98 -40.66 11.49
CA PRO A 233 -43.68 -39.39 11.24
C PRO A 233 -45.02 -39.17 11.99
N TYR A 234 -45.45 -40.08 12.88
CA TYR A 234 -46.72 -40.01 13.62
C TYR A 234 -46.61 -40.43 15.11
N ASN A 235 -45.40 -40.53 15.67
CA ASN A 235 -45.15 -40.92 17.06
C ASN A 235 -45.11 -39.69 18.02
N GLN A 236 -45.42 -39.88 19.30
CA GLN A 236 -45.50 -38.82 20.31
C GLN A 236 -44.16 -38.08 20.53
N ALA A 237 -43.03 -38.74 20.34
CA ALA A 237 -41.70 -38.12 20.43
C ALA A 237 -41.41 -37.18 19.24
N ALA A 238 -41.87 -37.53 18.04
CA ALA A 238 -41.78 -36.68 16.84
C ALA A 238 -42.66 -35.41 16.93
N VAL A 239 -43.83 -35.51 17.59
CA VAL A 239 -44.70 -34.35 17.86
C VAL A 239 -44.00 -33.34 18.78
N LYS A 240 -43.35 -33.81 19.86
CA LYS A 240 -42.62 -32.95 20.81
C LYS A 240 -41.38 -32.27 20.20
N TRP A 241 -40.70 -32.91 19.26
CA TRP A 241 -39.58 -32.34 18.50
C TRP A 241 -40.03 -31.13 17.65
N LYS A 242 -41.20 -31.22 17.01
CA LYS A 242 -41.74 -30.11 16.20
C LYS A 242 -42.25 -28.94 17.04
N GLU A 243 -42.81 -29.20 18.23
CA GLU A 243 -43.18 -28.16 19.19
C GLU A 243 -41.96 -27.34 19.65
N LEU A 244 -40.81 -27.98 19.89
CA LEU A 244 -39.55 -27.31 20.25
C LEU A 244 -39.03 -26.39 19.12
N LEU A 245 -39.04 -26.83 17.86
CA LEU A 245 -38.63 -26.00 16.70
C LEU A 245 -39.54 -24.76 16.54
N LEU A 246 -40.85 -24.89 16.76
CA LEU A 246 -41.82 -23.78 16.71
C LEU A 246 -41.64 -22.74 17.82
N GLU A 247 -41.15 -23.15 18.99
CA GLU A 247 -40.81 -22.23 20.09
C GLU A 247 -39.53 -21.44 19.78
N ILE A 248 -38.53 -22.08 19.15
CA ILE A 248 -37.29 -21.43 18.71
C ILE A 248 -37.57 -20.33 17.67
N GLU A 249 -38.54 -20.52 16.76
CA GLU A 249 -38.94 -19.50 15.76
C GLU A 249 -39.58 -18.24 16.36
N LYS A 250 -40.09 -18.29 17.60
CA LYS A 250 -40.79 -17.17 18.26
C LYS A 250 -39.89 -16.30 19.14
N GLU A 251 -38.57 -16.46 19.06
CA GLU A 251 -37.53 -15.74 19.84
C GLU A 251 -37.66 -15.84 21.39
N SER A 252 -38.27 -16.90 21.93
CA SER A 252 -38.48 -17.07 23.38
C SER A 252 -37.34 -17.76 24.15
N CYS A 253 -36.24 -18.16 23.52
CA CYS A 253 -35.13 -18.88 24.17
C CYS A 253 -33.76 -18.29 23.77
N LYS A 254 -32.75 -18.45 24.63
CA LYS A 254 -31.40 -17.91 24.42
C LYS A 254 -30.32 -19.01 24.36
N HIS A 255 -30.46 -20.07 25.16
CA HIS A 255 -29.53 -21.21 25.15
C HIS A 255 -30.25 -22.55 25.44
N ILE A 256 -29.79 -23.67 24.91
CA ILE A 256 -30.31 -25.03 25.12
C ILE A 256 -29.14 -26.02 25.27
N VAL A 257 -29.22 -27.05 26.11
CA VAL A 257 -28.19 -28.08 26.36
C VAL A 257 -28.83 -29.46 26.33
N PHE A 258 -28.46 -30.30 25.38
CA PHE A 258 -28.88 -31.68 25.24
C PHE A 258 -27.89 -32.59 25.98
N ILE A 259 -28.33 -33.61 26.73
CA ILE A 259 -27.47 -34.58 27.46
C ILE A 259 -27.95 -36.00 27.18
N GLY A 260 -27.17 -36.87 26.53
CA GLY A 260 -27.65 -38.23 26.18
C GLY A 260 -26.59 -39.31 26.18
N ASN A 261 -27.00 -40.58 26.01
CA ASN A 261 -26.10 -41.72 25.86
C ASN A 261 -26.40 -42.47 24.55
N TYR A 262 -25.67 -42.14 23.49
CA TYR A 262 -25.91 -42.70 22.15
C TYR A 262 -24.59 -43.09 21.43
N ASP A 263 -24.60 -44.20 20.70
CA ASP A 263 -23.42 -44.71 19.98
C ASP A 263 -23.17 -43.93 18.66
N LYS A 264 -24.23 -43.33 18.09
CA LYS A 264 -24.22 -42.43 16.93
C LYS A 264 -25.19 -41.28 17.15
N VAL A 265 -24.80 -40.09 16.68
CA VAL A 265 -25.65 -38.88 16.76
C VAL A 265 -26.94 -39.09 15.94
N PRO A 266 -28.12 -38.75 16.49
CA PRO A 266 -29.40 -38.85 15.78
C PRO A 266 -29.50 -37.97 14.52
N VAL A 267 -30.22 -38.44 13.50
CA VAL A 267 -30.29 -37.77 12.19
C VAL A 267 -31.15 -36.50 12.22
N PHE A 268 -32.17 -36.44 13.06
CA PHE A 268 -33.13 -35.32 13.14
C PHE A 268 -32.55 -34.05 13.79
N PHE A 269 -31.42 -34.14 14.51
CA PHE A 269 -30.71 -32.96 15.02
C PHE A 269 -30.26 -32.00 13.92
N LYS A 270 -30.18 -32.47 12.67
CA LYS A 270 -29.96 -31.65 11.47
C LYS A 270 -31.01 -30.56 11.23
N GLU A 271 -32.16 -30.61 11.89
CA GLU A 271 -33.24 -29.63 11.69
C GLU A 271 -33.14 -28.41 12.61
N LEU A 272 -32.30 -28.47 13.65
CA LEU A 272 -32.01 -27.32 14.52
C LEU A 272 -31.04 -26.34 13.87
N ASP A 273 -30.30 -26.79 12.85
CA ASP A 273 -29.30 -26.02 12.11
C ASP A 273 -29.86 -24.79 11.36
N LYS A 274 -31.18 -24.55 11.38
CA LYS A 274 -31.82 -23.42 10.70
C LYS A 274 -32.05 -22.20 11.59
N TYR A 275 -31.68 -22.27 12.88
CA TYR A 275 -31.91 -21.22 13.87
C TYR A 275 -30.59 -20.71 14.42
N ASP A 276 -30.04 -19.70 13.78
CA ASP A 276 -28.70 -19.22 14.11
C ASP A 276 -28.69 -18.28 15.33
N ASP A 277 -29.83 -17.67 15.67
CA ASP A 277 -29.94 -16.70 16.76
C ASP A 277 -30.09 -17.34 18.17
N LEU A 278 -29.85 -18.66 18.33
CA LEU A 278 -30.02 -19.45 19.56
C LEU A 278 -28.77 -20.30 19.89
N GLU A 279 -28.33 -20.31 21.14
CA GLU A 279 -27.19 -21.13 21.59
C GLU A 279 -27.64 -22.58 21.92
N ILE A 280 -26.89 -23.61 21.50
CA ILE A 280 -27.24 -25.03 21.72
C ILE A 280 -26.00 -25.91 22.03
N ASP A 281 -26.01 -26.70 23.12
CA ASP A 281 -24.95 -27.66 23.51
C ASP A 281 -25.44 -29.11 23.45
N PHE A 282 -24.53 -30.08 23.27
CA PHE A 282 -24.81 -31.52 23.39
C PHE A 282 -23.73 -32.22 24.25
N LEU A 283 -24.13 -32.91 25.32
CA LEU A 283 -23.29 -33.58 26.31
C LEU A 283 -23.56 -35.08 26.30
N GLN A 284 -22.52 -35.90 26.49
CA GLN A 284 -22.67 -37.35 26.54
C GLN A 284 -22.38 -37.89 27.94
N ASP A 285 -23.32 -38.64 28.53
CA ASP A 285 -23.19 -39.20 29.89
C ASP A 285 -23.31 -40.72 29.87
N SER A 286 -22.18 -41.40 30.07
CA SER A 286 -22.08 -42.87 30.06
C SER A 286 -22.81 -43.59 31.20
N GLN A 287 -23.34 -42.87 32.20
CA GLN A 287 -24.14 -43.44 33.28
C GLN A 287 -25.66 -43.42 33.00
N MET A 288 -26.11 -42.84 31.88
CA MET A 288 -27.50 -42.86 31.42
C MET A 288 -27.84 -44.12 30.60
N ASP A 289 -29.13 -44.45 30.45
CA ASP A 289 -29.59 -45.58 29.63
C ASP A 289 -29.28 -45.36 28.13
N LYS A 290 -28.91 -46.42 27.40
CA LYS A 290 -28.58 -46.34 25.96
C LYS A 290 -29.78 -45.82 25.14
N GLU A 291 -29.49 -44.98 24.15
CA GLU A 291 -30.42 -44.32 23.21
C GLU A 291 -31.36 -43.25 23.82
N GLN A 292 -31.09 -42.85 25.06
CA GLN A 292 -31.84 -41.78 25.74
C GLN A 292 -31.14 -40.42 25.63
N ILE A 293 -31.94 -39.35 25.49
CA ILE A 293 -31.47 -37.95 25.47
C ILE A 293 -32.32 -37.09 26.41
N LYS A 294 -31.68 -36.19 27.15
CA LYS A 294 -32.27 -35.13 27.98
C LYS A 294 -31.99 -33.76 27.36
N ILE A 295 -32.81 -32.74 27.61
CA ILE A 295 -32.69 -31.42 26.96
C ILE A 295 -32.99 -30.32 27.97
N ILE A 296 -32.05 -29.42 28.20
CA ILE A 296 -32.04 -28.38 29.24
C ILE A 296 -32.11 -27.01 28.53
N ARG A 297 -32.91 -26.03 28.98
CA ARG A 297 -33.16 -24.79 28.22
C ARG A 297 -33.09 -23.53 29.06
N GLU A 298 -32.44 -22.49 28.54
CA GLU A 298 -32.24 -21.17 29.13
C GLU A 298 -33.07 -20.10 28.41
N GLU A 299 -33.97 -19.46 29.16
CA GLU A 299 -34.91 -18.44 28.71
C GLU A 299 -34.21 -17.07 28.60
N ARG A 300 -34.76 -16.17 27.77
CA ARG A 300 -34.14 -14.87 27.46
C ARG A 300 -34.30 -13.83 28.57
#